data_AF-A0A7C7YK75-F1
#
_entry.id   AF-A0A7C7YK75-F1
#
_cell.length_a   1.000
_cell.length_b   1.000
_cell.length_c   1.000
_cell.angle_alpha   90.00
_cell.angle_beta   90.00
_cell.angle_gamma   90.00
#
_symmetry.space_group_name_H-M   'P 1'
#
loop_
_entity.id
_entity.type
_entity.pdbx_description
1 polymer ?
#
loop_
_entity_poly.entity_id
_entity_poly.type
_entity_poly.pdbx_seq_one_letter_code
_entity_poly.pdbx_strand_id
1 'polypeptide(L)' 'MVPASKKLGKSEAARMAREASRVVVAKGKKVTEFKPGGKAAAEVVAAMLGPTGNLRAPTARVGKVVLVGFNEDAYSDVLL' A
#
# COMPACT_ATOMS: atom_id res chain seq x y z
N MET A 1 -2.81 -11.43 15.87
CA MET A 1 -2.34 -10.24 16.60
C MET A 1 -0.92 -9.93 16.14
N VAL A 2 -0.72 -8.89 15.31
CA VAL A 2 0.64 -8.49 14.87
C VAL A 2 1.06 -7.27 15.70
N PRO A 3 2.18 -7.31 16.44
CA PRO A 3 2.55 -6.25 17.38
C PRO A 3 2.99 -4.98 16.65
N ALA A 4 2.59 -3.82 17.20
CA ALA A 4 2.83 -2.47 16.69
C ALA A 4 4.32 -2.02 16.67
N SER A 5 5.27 -2.91 16.96
CA SER A 5 6.72 -2.64 16.95
C SER A 5 7.50 -3.42 15.89
N LYS A 6 6.84 -4.23 15.05
CA LYS A 6 7.50 -4.69 13.83
C LYS A 6 7.55 -3.50 12.89
N LYS A 7 8.73 -2.92 12.67
CA LYS A 7 9.01 -2.05 11.53
C LYS A 7 8.49 -2.78 10.29
N LEU A 8 7.29 -2.45 9.82
CA LEU A 8 6.73 -2.92 8.56
C LEU A 8 7.57 -2.23 7.48
N GLY A 9 8.75 -2.79 7.25
CA GLY A 9 9.78 -2.23 6.40
C GLY A 9 9.59 -2.67 4.95
N LYS A 10 10.64 -2.42 4.17
CA LYS A 10 10.72 -2.69 2.72
C LYS A 10 10.36 -4.13 2.34
N SER A 11 10.71 -5.11 3.18
CA SER A 11 10.39 -6.53 2.94
C SER A 11 8.89 -6.84 3.03
N GLU A 12 8.19 -6.31 4.04
CA GLU A 12 6.74 -6.55 4.19
C GLU A 12 5.95 -5.82 3.12
N ALA A 13 6.35 -4.58 2.80
CA ALA A 13 5.77 -3.83 1.68
C ALA A 13 5.98 -4.57 0.35
N ALA A 14 7.17 -5.11 0.09
CA ALA A 14 7.45 -5.90 -1.11
C ALA A 14 6.65 -7.20 -1.16
N ARG A 15 6.47 -7.87 -0.03
CA ARG A 15 5.64 -9.07 0.05
C ARG A 15 4.18 -8.74 -0.24
N MET A 16 3.62 -7.71 0.40
CA MET A 16 2.26 -7.25 0.16
C MET A 16 2.05 -6.81 -1.29
N ALA A 17 2.99 -6.08 -1.87
CA ALA A 17 2.93 -5.66 -3.27
C ALA A 17 3.02 -6.85 -4.25
N ARG A 18 3.80 -7.91 -3.94
CA ARG A 18 3.83 -9.11 -4.79
C ARG A 18 2.52 -9.90 -4.76
N GLU A 19 1.91 -10.02 -3.57
CA GLU A 19 0.63 -10.73 -3.41
C GLU A 19 -0.56 -9.90 -3.92
N ALA A 20 -0.43 -8.57 -3.96
CA ALA A 20 -1.47 -7.66 -4.44
C ALA A 20 -1.50 -7.60 -5.97
N SER A 21 -2.71 -7.68 -6.54
CA SER A 21 -2.93 -7.45 -7.97
C SER A 21 -2.99 -5.96 -8.29
N ARG A 22 -3.39 -5.11 -7.32
CA ARG A 22 -3.50 -3.66 -7.46
C ARG A 22 -3.11 -3.01 -6.14
N VAL A 23 -2.26 -1.98 -6.19
CA VAL A 23 -1.82 -1.21 -5.03
C VAL A 23 -2.18 0.23 -5.27
N VAL A 24 -2.95 0.83 -4.37
CA VAL A 24 -3.41 2.20 -4.45
C VAL A 24 -2.73 2.99 -3.34
N VAL A 25 -1.88 3.94 -3.71
CA VAL A 25 -1.16 4.79 -2.75
C VAL A 25 -1.79 6.18 -2.75
N ALA A 26 -2.37 6.55 -1.61
CA ALA A 26 -2.99 7.83 -1.35
C ALA A 26 -2.05 8.76 -0.57
N LYS A 27 -1.77 9.94 -1.12
CA LYS A 27 -1.05 11.06 -0.49
C LYS A 27 -1.96 12.29 -0.42
N GLY A 28 -2.90 12.26 0.53
CA GLY A 28 -3.89 13.33 0.68
C GLY A 28 -4.80 13.37 -0.54
N LYS A 29 -4.75 14.45 -1.31
CA LYS A 29 -5.53 14.59 -2.56
C LYS A 29 -4.94 13.85 -3.76
N LYS A 30 -3.69 13.39 -3.70
CA LYS A 30 -3.06 12.65 -4.81
C LYS A 30 -3.21 11.15 -4.60
N VAL A 31 -3.83 10.47 -5.55
CA VAL A 31 -3.91 9.00 -5.60
C VAL A 31 -2.99 8.51 -6.71
N THR A 32 -2.23 7.47 -6.44
CA THR A 32 -1.38 6.81 -7.43
C THR A 32 -1.66 5.32 -7.38
N GLU A 33 -2.16 4.79 -8.48
CA GLU A 33 -2.40 3.37 -8.62
C GLU A 33 -1.21 2.68 -9.28
N PHE A 34 -0.90 1.50 -8.76
CA PHE A 34 0.12 0.63 -9.27
C PHE A 34 -0.49 -0.77 -9.48
N LYS A 35 -0.05 -1.46 -10.53
CA LYS A 35 -0.42 -2.85 -10.80
C LYS A 35 0.85 -3.69 -10.76
N PRO A 36 1.21 -4.27 -9.60
CA PRO A 36 2.45 -5.03 -9.46
C PRO A 36 2.53 -6.22 -10.41
N GLY A 37 1.42 -6.80 -10.87
CA GLY A 37 1.43 -7.88 -11.87
C GLY A 37 2.32 -9.08 -11.48
N GLY A 38 2.53 -9.30 -10.18
CA GLY A 38 3.45 -10.32 -9.64
C GLY A 38 4.89 -9.84 -9.38
N LYS A 39 5.27 -8.64 -9.82
CA LYS A 39 6.54 -7.99 -9.48
C LYS A 39 6.28 -6.82 -8.51
N ALA A 40 6.80 -6.92 -7.28
CA ALA A 40 6.92 -5.75 -6.41
C ALA A 40 7.97 -4.80 -7.00
N ALA A 41 7.52 -3.93 -7.91
CA ALA A 41 8.36 -2.86 -8.43
C ALA A 41 8.81 -1.98 -7.27
N ALA A 42 10.08 -1.59 -7.29
CA ALA A 42 10.69 -0.80 -6.23
C ALA A 42 9.94 0.52 -6.00
N GLU A 43 9.33 1.06 -7.05
CA GLU A 43 8.47 2.26 -7.02
C GLU A 43 7.21 2.04 -6.17
N VAL A 44 6.55 0.89 -6.30
CA VAL A 44 5.37 0.54 -5.50
C VAL A 44 5.77 0.41 -4.04
N VAL A 45 6.85 -0.32 -3.79
CA VAL A 45 7.38 -0.50 -2.43
C VAL A 45 7.78 0.85 -1.83
N ALA A 46 8.45 1.70 -2.60
CA ALA A 46 8.82 3.05 -2.16
C ALA A 46 7.62 3.96 -1.95
N ALA A 47 6.56 3.84 -2.75
CA ALA A 47 5.33 4.60 -2.59
C ALA A 47 4.51 4.12 -1.37
N MET A 48 4.52 2.81 -1.10
CA MET A 48 3.91 2.21 0.08
C MET A 48 4.66 2.58 1.38
N LEU A 49 5.97 2.83 1.27
CA LEU A 49 6.78 3.32 2.36
C LEU A 49 6.66 4.84 2.48
N GLY A 50 6.50 5.33 3.70
CA GLY A 50 6.56 6.75 4.00
C GLY A 50 8.00 7.31 3.93
N PRO A 51 8.16 8.64 4.08
CA PRO A 51 9.47 9.31 4.09
C PRO A 51 10.44 8.79 5.16
N THR A 52 9.93 8.14 6.21
CA THR A 52 10.70 7.54 7.30
C THR A 52 11.05 6.06 7.05
N GLY A 53 10.72 5.51 5.88
CA GLY A 53 10.98 4.11 5.54
C GLY A 53 10.06 3.12 6.27
N ASN A 54 9.00 3.60 6.91
CA ASN A 54 7.95 2.78 7.52
C ASN A 54 6.73 2.70 6.60
N LEU A 55 6.00 1.58 6.63
CA LEU A 55 4.75 1.44 5.89
C LEU A 55 3.79 2.59 6.21
N ARG A 56 3.23 3.19 5.18
CA ARG A 56 2.39 4.37 5.34
C ARG A 56 1.01 3.95 5.84
N ALA A 57 0.64 4.43 7.03
CA ALA A 57 -0.69 4.22 7.59
C ALA A 57 -1.69 5.28 7.07
N PRO A 58 -3.00 4.97 7.00
CA PRO A 58 -3.62 3.65 7.16
C PRO A 58 -3.32 2.75 5.96
N THR A 59 -3.19 1.43 6.17
CA THR A 59 -3.10 0.46 5.07
C THR A 59 -4.30 -0.47 5.16
N ALA A 60 -5.12 -0.55 4.12
CA ALA A 60 -6.25 -1.46 4.02
C ALA A 60 -5.98 -2.48 2.91
N ARG A 61 -6.26 -3.75 3.17
CA ARG A 61 -6.21 -4.81 2.15
C ARG A 61 -7.63 -5.29 1.89
N VAL A 62 -8.13 -5.04 0.69
CA VAL A 62 -9.46 -5.48 0.22
C VAL A 62 -9.24 -6.58 -0.81
N GLY A 63 -9.31 -7.84 -0.37
CA GLY A 63 -9.00 -9.00 -1.21
C GLY A 63 -7.57 -8.99 -1.77
N LYS A 64 -7.44 -8.78 -3.09
CA LYS A 64 -6.16 -8.65 -3.81
C LYS A 64 -5.74 -7.19 -4.05
N VAL A 65 -6.52 -6.22 -3.58
CA VAL A 65 -6.22 -4.79 -3.67
C VAL A 65 -5.64 -4.31 -2.34
N VAL A 66 -4.56 -3.55 -2.38
CA VAL A 66 -3.93 -2.95 -1.20
C VAL A 66 -4.00 -1.43 -1.32
N LEU A 67 -4.73 -0.80 -0.42
CA LEU A 67 -4.80 0.65 -0.24
C LEU A 67 -3.79 1.08 0.81
N VAL A 68 -2.97 2.07 0.52
CA VAL A 68 -1.94 2.62 1.41
C VAL A 68 -2.09 4.13 1.49
N GLY A 69 -2.32 4.65 2.70
CA GLY A 69 -2.72 6.02 2.95
C GLY A 69 -4.24 6.20 2.98
N PHE A 70 -4.68 7.42 3.29
CA PHE A 70 -6.08 7.81 3.35
C PHE A 70 -6.43 8.74 2.18
N ASN A 71 -7.43 8.38 1.39
CA ASN A 71 -8.06 9.23 0.39
C ASN A 71 -9.52 8.76 0.17
N GLU A 72 -10.44 9.72 0.14
CA GLU A 72 -11.89 9.46 0.09
C GLU A 72 -12.33 8.84 -1.25
N ASP A 73 -11.74 9.30 -2.36
CA ASP A 73 -12.02 8.76 -3.71
C ASP A 73 -11.53 7.32 -3.85
N ALA A 74 -10.31 7.04 -3.38
CA ALA A 74 -9.71 5.71 -3.44
C ALA A 74 -10.44 4.70 -2.55
N TYR A 75 -10.95 5.14 -1.41
CA TYR A 75 -11.80 4.30 -0.57
C TYR A 75 -13.17 4.08 -1.22
N SER A 76 -13.77 5.12 -1.82
CA SER A 76 -15.04 4.99 -2.53
C SER A 76 -14.94 4.04 -3.72
N ASP A 77 -13.88 4.10 -4.54
CA ASP A 77 -13.67 3.20 -5.71
C ASP A 77 -13.52 1.72 -5.33
N VAL A 78 -13.10 1.44 -4.09
CA VAL A 78 -12.85 0.07 -3.61
C VAL A 78 -13.98 -0.47 -2.72
N LEU A 79 -14.77 0.41 -2.10
CA LEU A 79 -15.90 0.05 -1.23
C LEU A 79 -17.26 0.10 -1.93
N LEU A 80 -17.39 0.73 -3.10
CA LEU A 80 -18.55 0.62 -4.00
C LEU A 80 -18.42 -0.56 -4.97
#